data_AF-A0A8T4SKH3-F1
#
_entry.id   AF-A0A8T4SKH3-F1
#
_cell.length_a   1.000
_cell.length_b   1.000
_cell.length_c   1.000
_cell.angle_alpha   90.00
_cell.angle_beta   90.00
_cell.angle_gamma   90.00
#
_symmetry.space_group_name_H-M   'P 1'
#
loop_
_entity.id
_entity.type
_entity.pdbx_description
1 polymer ?
#
loop_
_entity_poly.entity_id
_entity_poly.type
_entity_poly.pdbx_seq_one_letter_code
_entity_poly.pdbx_strand_id
1 'polypeptide(L)'
;MAKESAWTKVFSSCNFPKSGKVVEIASGKNNKITKALSLYGFSGKLFLIEPDIKALNSLVKDCKKILPNSEIIPVPFPLNKVNLPKVDAIVSNHPLDDMLIGKFIKDFDEYYNSSPKQIKLTWKRIEADKLEKAKKTIFNEWIKLIEKTQPSKVIITQYESSFFKKHKIKSPDIHGYDILKRIKEKYNSKEIKKRWLLISNPK
;
A
#
# COMPACT_ATOMS: atom_id res chain seq x y z
N MET A 1 -11.61 20.40 17.04
CA MET A 1 -12.02 19.10 16.45
C MET A 1 -11.05 18.74 15.35
N ALA A 2 -10.38 17.58 15.42
CA ALA A 2 -9.50 17.13 14.34
C ALA A 2 -10.33 16.86 13.08
N LYS A 3 -9.93 17.42 11.94
CA LYS A 3 -10.62 17.23 10.66
C LYS A 3 -10.57 15.74 10.29
N GLU A 4 -11.72 15.12 10.11
CA GLU A 4 -11.84 13.70 9.75
C GLU A 4 -11.06 13.43 8.46
N SER A 5 -10.12 12.47 8.51
CA SER A 5 -9.30 12.12 7.36
C SER A 5 -10.13 11.33 6.31
N ALA A 6 -9.76 11.40 5.03
CA ALA A 6 -10.40 10.60 3.99
C ALA A 6 -10.35 9.09 4.31
N TRP A 7 -9.27 8.63 4.95
CA TRP A 7 -9.13 7.25 5.40
C TRP A 7 -10.09 6.89 6.54
N THR A 8 -10.35 7.79 7.48
CA THR A 8 -11.33 7.57 8.55
C THR A 8 -12.73 7.38 7.98
N LYS A 9 -13.12 8.20 6.98
CA LYS A 9 -14.39 8.04 6.25
C LYS A 9 -14.48 6.72 5.52
N VAL A 10 -13.38 6.32 4.87
CA VAL A 10 -13.28 5.01 4.21
C VAL A 10 -13.54 3.89 5.20
N PHE A 11 -12.87 3.90 6.35
CA PHE A 11 -13.04 2.88 7.39
C PHE A 11 -14.47 2.83 7.94
N SER A 12 -15.09 3.98 8.18
CA SER A 12 -16.49 4.07 8.60
C SER A 12 -17.44 3.51 7.53
N SER A 13 -17.26 3.90 6.26
CA SER A 13 -18.16 3.53 5.16
C SER A 13 -18.15 2.04 4.83
N CYS A 14 -17.03 1.35 5.06
CA CYS A 14 -16.90 -0.08 4.75
C CYS A 14 -17.07 -0.97 5.98
N ASN A 15 -17.42 -0.42 7.15
CA ASN A 15 -17.46 -1.15 8.43
C ASN A 15 -16.13 -1.89 8.70
N PHE A 16 -15.03 -1.14 8.64
CA PHE A 16 -13.69 -1.68 8.87
C PHE A 16 -13.58 -2.28 10.27
N PRO A 17 -12.83 -3.37 10.47
CA PRO A 17 -12.64 -3.94 11.80
C PRO A 17 -12.00 -2.93 12.77
N LYS A 18 -12.66 -2.64 13.90
CA LYS A 18 -12.06 -1.88 15.02
C LYS A 18 -11.15 -2.75 15.89
N SER A 19 -11.33 -4.06 15.85
CA SER A 19 -10.48 -5.06 16.51
C SER A 19 -10.24 -6.22 15.53
N GLY A 20 -9.23 -7.04 15.80
CA GLY A 20 -8.83 -8.14 14.90
C GLY A 20 -7.43 -7.95 14.32
N LYS A 21 -7.13 -8.64 13.22
CA LYS A 21 -5.82 -8.68 12.55
C LYS A 21 -5.87 -7.87 11.26
N VAL A 22 -5.13 -6.77 11.22
CA VAL A 22 -5.03 -5.89 10.04
C VAL A 22 -3.60 -5.92 9.52
N VAL A 23 -3.44 -5.99 8.20
CA VAL A 23 -2.15 -5.85 7.53
C VAL A 23 -2.07 -4.48 6.88
N GLU A 24 -1.04 -3.71 7.20
CA GLU A 24 -0.67 -2.51 6.47
C GLU A 24 0.60 -2.78 5.66
N ILE A 25 0.54 -2.46 4.36
CA ILE A 25 1.64 -2.67 3.41
C ILE A 25 2.14 -1.30 2.95
N ALA A 26 3.47 -1.11 2.98
CA ALA A 26 4.12 0.10 2.49
C ALA A 26 3.54 1.38 3.10
N SER A 27 3.56 1.47 4.44
CA SER A 27 3.00 2.61 5.20
C SER A 27 3.60 3.98 4.83
N GLY A 28 4.83 3.97 4.30
CA GLY A 28 5.62 5.17 4.03
C GLY A 28 5.92 5.97 5.30
N LYS A 29 6.51 7.16 5.15
CA LYS A 29 6.97 7.99 6.27
C LYS A 29 5.84 8.76 7.00
N ASN A 30 4.65 8.87 6.42
CA ASN A 30 3.59 9.79 6.90
C ASN A 30 2.52 9.15 7.80
N ASN A 31 2.52 7.82 7.96
CA ASN A 31 1.62 7.04 8.82
C ASN A 31 0.13 7.41 8.65
N LYS A 32 -0.30 7.66 7.40
CA LYS A 32 -1.66 8.16 7.11
C LYS A 32 -2.74 7.17 7.57
N ILE A 33 -2.54 5.88 7.25
CA ILE A 33 -3.44 4.79 7.63
C ILE A 33 -3.43 4.62 9.14
N THR A 34 -2.26 4.52 9.78
CA THR A 34 -2.14 4.39 11.23
C THR A 34 -2.86 5.51 11.99
N LYS A 35 -2.69 6.77 11.56
CA LYS A 35 -3.41 7.92 12.16
C LYS A 35 -4.92 7.79 11.99
N ALA A 36 -5.36 7.37 10.80
CA ALA A 36 -6.78 7.17 10.53
C ALA A 36 -7.38 5.99 11.34
N LEU A 37 -6.62 4.91 11.54
CA LEU A 37 -7.00 3.79 12.41
C LEU A 37 -7.18 4.25 13.86
N SER A 38 -6.28 5.12 14.35
CA SER A 38 -6.38 5.69 15.69
C SER A 38 -7.66 6.52 15.86
N LEU A 39 -7.94 7.43 14.91
CA LEU A 39 -9.17 8.21 14.89
C LEU A 39 -10.43 7.35 14.75
N TYR A 40 -10.33 6.22 14.05
CA TYR A 40 -11.42 5.26 13.87
C TYR A 40 -11.69 4.41 15.14
N GLY A 41 -10.76 4.42 16.10
CA GLY A 41 -10.84 3.65 17.34
C GLY A 41 -10.37 2.20 17.18
N PHE A 42 -9.35 1.96 16.36
CA PHE A 42 -8.74 0.65 16.21
C PHE A 42 -7.93 0.24 17.45
N SER A 43 -8.10 -0.99 17.92
CA SER A 43 -7.41 -1.58 19.07
C SER A 43 -6.99 -3.05 18.83
N GLY A 44 -6.84 -3.45 17.57
CA GLY A 44 -6.45 -4.82 17.19
C GLY A 44 -4.94 -5.05 17.07
N LYS A 45 -4.57 -6.08 16.30
CA LYS A 45 -3.21 -6.39 15.88
C LYS A 45 -2.96 -5.77 14.50
N LEU A 46 -1.90 -4.98 14.38
CA LEU A 46 -1.46 -4.36 13.12
C LEU A 46 -0.14 -4.98 12.67
N PHE A 47 -0.18 -5.77 11.60
CA PHE A 47 1.00 -6.30 10.92
C PHE A 47 1.54 -5.25 9.95
N LEU A 48 2.79 -4.84 10.12
CA LEU A 48 3.45 -3.84 9.28
C LEU A 48 4.44 -4.54 8.35
N ILE A 49 4.12 -4.61 7.05
CA ILE A 49 5.00 -5.19 6.03
C ILE A 49 5.87 -4.08 5.45
N GLU A 50 7.16 -4.11 5.78
CA GLU A 50 8.19 -3.19 5.28
C GLU A 50 9.53 -3.95 5.24
N PRO A 51 10.09 -4.24 4.05
CA PRO A 51 11.36 -4.96 3.94
C PRO A 51 12.58 -4.17 4.44
N ASP A 52 12.55 -2.83 4.44
CA ASP A 52 13.65 -2.04 5.00
C ASP A 52 13.56 -1.99 6.52
N ILE A 53 14.54 -2.60 7.20
CA ILE A 53 14.55 -2.72 8.66
C ILE A 53 14.60 -1.34 9.35
N LYS A 54 15.32 -0.36 8.79
CA LYS A 54 15.43 0.97 9.40
C LYS A 54 14.10 1.71 9.32
N ALA A 55 13.46 1.67 8.15
CA ALA A 55 12.12 2.23 7.92
C ALA A 55 11.08 1.54 8.81
N LEU A 56 11.09 0.21 8.89
CA LEU A 56 10.18 -0.56 9.71
C LEU A 56 10.32 -0.22 11.20
N ASN A 57 11.56 -0.11 11.71
CA ASN A 57 11.78 0.26 13.11
C ASN A 57 11.26 1.66 13.44
N SER A 58 11.49 2.63 12.54
CA SER A 58 10.94 3.98 12.68
C SER A 58 9.40 3.96 12.68
N LEU A 59 8.82 3.22 11.74
CA LEU A 59 7.38 3.05 11.59
C LEU A 59 6.75 2.42 12.83
N VAL A 60 7.31 1.32 13.35
CA VAL A 60 6.83 0.64 14.56
C VAL A 60 6.81 1.59 15.76
N LYS A 61 7.88 2.39 15.93
CA LYS A 61 7.96 3.37 17.03
C LYS A 61 6.85 4.40 16.95
N ASP A 62 6.57 4.91 15.75
CA ASP A 62 5.50 5.88 15.54
C ASP A 62 4.11 5.24 15.71
N CYS A 63 3.90 4.05 15.16
CA CYS A 63 2.64 3.32 15.29
C CYS A 63 2.30 3.03 16.75
N LYS A 64 3.27 2.61 17.58
CA LYS A 64 3.05 2.38 19.02
C LYS A 64 2.62 3.64 19.77
N LYS A 65 3.10 4.83 19.35
CA LYS A 65 2.66 6.11 19.93
C LYS A 65 1.25 6.48 19.50
N ILE A 66 0.91 6.24 18.23
CA ILE A 66 -0.38 6.62 17.63
C ILE A 66 -1.50 5.64 18.03
N LEU A 67 -1.17 4.37 18.22
CA LEU A 67 -2.07 3.26 18.55
C LEU A 67 -1.60 2.55 19.84
N PRO A 68 -1.62 3.22 21.01
CA PRO A 68 -1.08 2.64 22.25
C PRO A 68 -1.82 1.38 22.71
N ASN A 69 -3.09 1.23 22.31
CA ASN A 69 -3.95 0.09 22.67
C ASN A 69 -3.95 -1.03 21.61
N SER A 70 -3.08 -0.95 20.59
CA SER A 70 -2.97 -1.96 19.55
C SER A 70 -1.65 -2.73 19.67
N GLU A 71 -1.65 -3.99 19.24
CA GLU A 71 -0.42 -4.78 19.12
C GLU A 71 0.21 -4.53 17.76
N ILE A 72 1.42 -3.95 17.74
CA ILE A 72 2.15 -3.64 16.50
C ILE A 72 3.15 -4.76 16.21
N ILE A 73 2.95 -5.48 15.10
CA ILE A 73 3.74 -6.66 14.70
C ILE A 73 4.57 -6.33 13.45
N PRO A 74 5.90 -6.15 13.58
CA PRO A 74 6.77 -5.92 12.43
C PRO A 74 6.90 -7.17 11.55
N VAL A 75 6.89 -6.99 10.24
CA VAL A 75 7.10 -8.04 9.24
C VAL A 75 8.18 -7.58 8.24
N PRO A 76 9.48 -7.84 8.53
CA PRO A 76 10.61 -7.32 7.76
C PRO A 76 10.89 -8.13 6.49
N PHE A 77 9.84 -8.35 5.68
CA PHE A 77 9.93 -9.18 4.50
C PHE A 77 9.25 -8.54 3.30
N PRO A 78 9.79 -8.72 2.08
CA PRO A 78 9.05 -8.43 0.87
C PRO A 78 7.82 -9.34 0.77
N LEU A 79 6.77 -8.88 0.09
CA LEU A 79 5.48 -9.56 0.00
C LEU A 79 5.57 -11.03 -0.43
N ASN A 80 6.48 -11.39 -1.34
CA ASN A 80 6.69 -12.77 -1.78
C ASN A 80 7.16 -13.75 -0.68
N LYS A 81 7.77 -13.23 0.39
CA LYS A 81 8.30 -13.98 1.54
C LYS A 81 7.43 -13.89 2.79
N VAL A 82 6.36 -13.09 2.76
CA VAL A 82 5.49 -12.89 3.91
C VAL A 82 4.73 -14.18 4.26
N ASN A 83 4.78 -14.55 5.54
CA ASN A 83 4.00 -15.64 6.11
C ASN A 83 3.14 -15.13 7.26
N LEU A 84 1.85 -14.93 6.97
CA LEU A 84 0.88 -14.41 7.92
C LEU A 84 -0.26 -15.40 8.15
N PRO A 85 -0.90 -15.37 9.34
CA PRO A 85 -2.15 -16.08 9.56
C PRO A 85 -3.28 -15.49 8.72
N LYS A 86 -4.49 -16.06 8.84
CA LYS A 86 -5.69 -15.36 8.35
C LYS A 86 -5.82 -13.99 9.02
N VAL A 87 -6.26 -13.00 8.24
CA VAL A 87 -6.41 -11.61 8.68
C VAL A 87 -7.80 -11.10 8.34
N ASP A 88 -8.24 -10.05 9.03
CA ASP A 88 -9.57 -9.47 8.83
C ASP A 88 -9.55 -8.45 7.68
N ALA A 89 -8.45 -7.70 7.56
CA ALA A 89 -8.27 -6.73 6.49
C ALA A 89 -6.82 -6.54 6.04
N ILE A 90 -6.66 -6.16 4.78
CA ILE A 90 -5.42 -5.62 4.21
C ILE A 90 -5.67 -4.17 3.78
N VAL A 91 -4.79 -3.26 4.15
CA VAL A 91 -4.86 -1.83 3.80
C VAL A 91 -3.52 -1.35 3.26
N SER A 92 -3.55 -0.50 2.24
CA SER A 92 -2.33 0.09 1.72
C SER A 92 -2.60 1.39 0.97
N ASN A 93 -1.72 2.37 1.20
CA ASN A 93 -1.83 3.70 0.64
C ASN A 93 -0.73 3.93 -0.40
N HIS A 94 -1.09 3.88 -1.68
CA HIS A 94 -0.21 4.16 -2.82
C HIS A 94 0.98 3.19 -2.94
N PRO A 95 0.77 1.85 -2.87
CA PRO A 95 1.90 0.93 -2.81
C PRO A 95 2.48 0.56 -4.17
N LEU A 96 1.69 0.60 -5.25
CA LEU A 96 2.00 -0.20 -6.44
C LEU A 96 3.11 0.41 -7.28
N ASP A 97 3.07 1.72 -7.45
CA ASP A 97 4.12 2.46 -8.12
C ASP A 97 5.42 2.48 -7.30
N ASP A 98 5.34 2.63 -5.97
CA ASP A 98 6.50 2.47 -5.08
C ASP A 98 7.12 1.07 -5.24
N MET A 99 6.31 0.02 -5.23
CA MET A 99 6.79 -1.34 -5.47
C MET A 99 7.43 -1.50 -6.84
N LEU A 100 6.88 -0.87 -7.90
CA LEU A 100 7.49 -0.85 -9.23
C LEU A 100 8.85 -0.16 -9.20
N ILE A 101 8.93 1.03 -8.60
CA ILE A 101 10.17 1.80 -8.44
C ILE A 101 11.22 0.92 -7.78
N GLY A 102 10.86 0.22 -6.70
CA GLY A 102 11.74 -0.70 -5.99
C GLY A 102 12.19 -1.94 -6.78
N LYS A 103 11.53 -2.29 -7.90
CA LYS A 103 12.04 -3.34 -8.81
C LYS A 103 13.16 -2.86 -9.72
N PHE A 104 13.26 -1.55 -9.96
CA PHE A 104 14.24 -0.96 -10.89
C PHE A 104 15.30 -0.13 -10.19
N ILE A 105 15.06 0.29 -8.95
CA ILE A 105 15.91 1.22 -8.22
C ILE A 105 16.19 0.66 -6.83
N LYS A 106 17.47 0.61 -6.48
CA LYS A 106 17.93 0.06 -5.20
C LYS A 106 17.79 1.06 -4.06
N ASP A 107 17.98 2.35 -4.33
CA ASP A 107 17.91 3.42 -3.35
C ASP A 107 16.71 4.33 -3.62
N PHE A 108 15.69 4.21 -2.78
CA PHE A 108 14.47 5.02 -2.87
C PHE A 108 14.71 6.48 -2.52
N ASP A 109 15.59 6.76 -1.56
CA ASP A 109 15.89 8.14 -1.16
C ASP A 109 16.66 8.83 -2.30
N GLU A 110 17.59 8.14 -2.97
CA GLU A 110 18.26 8.66 -4.19
C GLU A 110 17.24 8.97 -5.30
N TYR A 111 16.28 8.07 -5.54
CA TYR A 111 15.25 8.29 -6.56
C TYR A 111 14.38 9.51 -6.27
N TYR A 112 13.91 9.64 -5.02
CA TYR A 112 13.04 10.76 -4.64
C TYR A 112 13.79 12.10 -4.51
N ASN A 113 15.11 12.06 -4.32
CA ASN A 113 15.98 13.24 -4.36
C ASN A 113 16.49 13.57 -5.77
N SER A 114 16.28 12.69 -6.76
CA SER A 114 16.70 12.91 -8.13
C SER A 114 15.93 14.03 -8.80
N SER A 115 16.57 14.71 -9.76
CA SER A 115 15.89 15.72 -10.56
C SER A 115 14.75 15.10 -11.39
N PRO A 116 13.69 15.86 -11.68
CA PRO A 116 12.61 15.38 -12.55
C PRO A 116 13.08 14.88 -13.92
N LYS A 117 14.18 15.45 -14.45
CA LYS A 117 14.80 15.02 -15.71
C LYS A 117 15.42 13.63 -15.57
N GLN A 118 16.16 13.36 -14.49
CA GLN A 118 16.73 12.04 -14.21
C GLN A 118 15.64 10.99 -14.06
N ILE A 119 14.57 11.29 -13.29
CA ILE A 119 13.45 10.37 -13.13
C ILE A 119 12.83 10.02 -14.48
N LYS A 120 12.56 11.01 -15.35
CA LYS A 120 12.05 10.75 -16.71
C LYS A 120 13.00 9.88 -17.54
N LEU A 121 14.30 10.11 -17.45
CA LEU A 121 15.29 9.31 -18.16
C LEU A 121 15.33 7.87 -17.63
N THR A 122 15.24 7.67 -16.32
CA THR A 122 15.14 6.35 -15.71
C THR A 122 13.96 5.57 -16.30
N TRP A 123 12.75 6.15 -16.29
CA TRP A 123 11.56 5.48 -16.84
C TRP A 123 11.63 5.23 -18.35
N LYS A 124 12.26 6.11 -19.13
CA LYS A 124 12.48 5.90 -20.56
C LYS A 124 13.42 4.74 -20.88
N ARG A 125 14.32 4.40 -19.95
CA ARG A 125 15.32 3.33 -20.11
C ARG A 125 14.80 1.94 -19.71
N ILE A 126 13.62 1.87 -19.10
CA ILE A 126 13.03 0.58 -18.72
C ILE A 126 12.44 -0.06 -19.97
N GLU A 127 12.97 -1.23 -20.34
CA GLU A 127 12.44 -2.04 -21.43
C GLU A 127 11.02 -2.54 -21.12
N ALA A 128 10.16 -2.59 -22.14
CA ALA A 128 8.74 -2.88 -21.97
C ALA A 128 8.47 -4.29 -21.40
N ASP A 129 9.28 -5.28 -21.79
CA ASP A 129 9.22 -6.66 -21.29
C ASP A 129 9.63 -6.75 -19.81
N LYS A 130 10.69 -6.05 -19.41
CA LYS A 130 11.13 -5.94 -18.00
C LYS A 130 10.05 -5.29 -17.14
N LEU A 131 9.43 -4.22 -17.66
CA LEU A 131 8.32 -3.55 -17.01
C LEU A 131 7.10 -4.47 -16.84
N GLU A 132 6.71 -5.18 -17.89
CA GLU A 132 5.59 -6.13 -17.83
C GLU A 132 5.87 -7.28 -16.85
N LYS A 133 7.11 -7.81 -16.85
CA LYS A 133 7.55 -8.83 -15.87
C LYS A 133 7.46 -8.31 -14.43
N ALA A 134 7.86 -7.07 -14.18
CA ALA A 134 7.76 -6.44 -12.87
C ALA A 134 6.30 -6.29 -12.43
N LYS A 135 5.41 -5.79 -13.31
CA LYS A 135 3.97 -5.68 -13.03
C LYS A 135 3.34 -7.04 -12.72
N LYS A 136 3.64 -8.08 -13.52
CA LYS A 136 3.15 -9.44 -13.29
C LYS A 136 3.65 -10.00 -11.95
N THR A 137 4.89 -9.73 -11.59
CA THR A 137 5.48 -10.15 -10.30
C THR A 137 4.73 -9.51 -9.14
N ILE A 138 4.56 -8.19 -9.14
CA ILE A 138 3.83 -7.47 -8.08
C ILE A 138 2.39 -7.95 -7.99
N PHE A 139 1.70 -8.10 -9.14
CA PHE A 139 0.36 -8.66 -9.18
C PHE A 139 0.29 -10.03 -8.48
N ASN A 140 1.17 -10.97 -8.86
CA ASN A 140 1.19 -12.31 -8.27
C ASN A 140 1.50 -12.28 -6.76
N GLU A 141 2.39 -11.40 -6.31
CA GLU A 141 2.71 -11.21 -4.89
C GLU A 141 1.47 -10.79 -4.08
N TRP A 142 0.70 -9.82 -4.60
CA TRP A 142 -0.55 -9.39 -4.00
C TRP A 142 -1.60 -10.50 -3.98
N ILE A 143 -1.84 -11.16 -5.12
CA ILE A 143 -2.82 -12.25 -5.21
C ILE A 143 -2.48 -13.37 -4.22
N LYS A 144 -1.22 -13.80 -4.17
CA LYS A 144 -0.76 -14.83 -3.23
C LYS A 144 -0.99 -14.42 -1.78
N LEU A 145 -0.69 -13.17 -1.40
CA LEU A 145 -0.94 -12.69 -0.05
C LEU A 145 -2.42 -12.75 0.30
N ILE A 146 -3.28 -12.23 -0.58
CA ILE A 146 -4.72 -12.19 -0.35
C ILE A 146 -5.28 -13.61 -0.24
N GLU A 147 -4.99 -14.49 -1.21
CA GLU A 147 -5.51 -15.86 -1.22
C GLU A 147 -5.08 -16.64 0.03
N LYS A 148 -3.83 -16.43 0.49
CA LYS A 148 -3.29 -17.07 1.69
C LYS A 148 -3.92 -16.54 2.98
N THR A 149 -4.12 -15.24 3.09
CA THR A 149 -4.59 -14.59 4.34
C THR A 149 -6.12 -14.45 4.41
N GLN A 150 -6.82 -14.68 3.29
CA GLN A 150 -8.28 -14.69 3.17
C GLN A 150 -8.97 -13.50 3.85
N PRO A 151 -8.54 -12.25 3.59
CA PRO A 151 -9.12 -11.08 4.24
C PRO A 151 -10.58 -10.90 3.87
N SER A 152 -11.38 -10.48 4.86
CA SER A 152 -12.76 -10.03 4.59
C SER A 152 -12.79 -8.69 3.87
N LYS A 153 -11.72 -7.89 4.01
CA LYS A 153 -11.56 -6.56 3.42
C LYS A 153 -10.19 -6.34 2.81
N VAL A 154 -10.14 -5.81 1.59
CA VAL A 154 -8.90 -5.32 1.00
C VAL A 154 -9.11 -3.91 0.49
N ILE A 155 -8.27 -2.98 0.97
CA ILE A 155 -8.32 -1.57 0.62
C ILE A 155 -6.96 -1.15 0.08
N ILE A 156 -6.90 -0.92 -1.23
CA ILE A 156 -5.71 -0.42 -1.89
C ILE A 156 -6.09 0.92 -2.52
N THR A 157 -5.36 1.97 -2.17
CA THR A 157 -5.50 3.26 -2.86
C THR A 157 -4.35 3.48 -3.81
N GLN A 158 -4.64 3.87 -5.05
CA GLN A 158 -3.65 4.44 -5.97
C GLN A 158 -4.19 5.80 -6.43
N TYR A 159 -3.35 6.82 -6.44
CA TYR A 159 -3.69 8.16 -6.88
C TYR A 159 -2.50 8.75 -7.67
N GLU A 160 -2.70 9.88 -8.35
CA GLU A 160 -1.59 10.55 -9.06
C GLU A 160 -0.71 11.29 -8.03
N SER A 161 0.60 11.07 -8.06
CA SER A 161 1.51 11.80 -7.17
C SER A 161 1.57 13.27 -7.55
N SER A 162 1.47 14.17 -6.55
CA SER A 162 1.52 15.62 -6.78
C SER A 162 2.84 16.05 -7.42
N PHE A 163 3.95 15.40 -7.05
CA PHE A 163 5.26 15.62 -7.63
C PHE A 163 5.29 15.18 -9.11
N PHE A 164 4.83 13.96 -9.40
CA PHE A 164 4.77 13.42 -10.76
C PHE A 164 3.88 14.25 -11.68
N LYS A 165 2.70 14.67 -11.17
CA LYS A 165 1.79 15.58 -11.85
C LYS A 165 2.45 16.92 -12.18
N LYS A 166 3.03 17.59 -11.17
CA LYS A 166 3.71 18.89 -11.33
C LYS A 166 4.81 18.84 -12.38
N HIS A 167 5.53 17.73 -12.46
CA HIS A 167 6.67 17.56 -13.36
C HIS A 167 6.36 16.80 -14.66
N LYS A 168 5.09 16.45 -14.92
CA LYS A 168 4.66 15.69 -16.11
C LYS A 168 5.39 14.34 -16.26
N ILE A 169 5.52 13.60 -15.16
CA ILE A 169 6.11 12.26 -15.10
C ILE A 169 4.96 11.28 -14.96
N LYS A 170 4.50 10.64 -16.04
CA LYS A 170 3.27 9.82 -15.97
C LYS A 170 3.50 8.34 -15.69
N SER A 171 4.68 7.81 -16.04
CA SER A 171 4.93 6.37 -16.07
C SER A 171 4.69 5.64 -14.73
N PRO A 172 5.19 6.11 -13.57
CA PRO A 172 4.97 5.41 -12.30
C PRO A 172 3.48 5.19 -12.02
N ASP A 173 2.69 6.27 -12.03
CA ASP A 173 1.27 6.24 -11.72
C ASP A 173 0.49 5.38 -12.72
N ILE A 174 0.75 5.51 -14.02
CA ILE A 174 0.10 4.71 -15.07
C ILE A 174 0.31 3.21 -14.82
N HIS A 175 1.53 2.79 -14.48
CA HIS A 175 1.82 1.39 -14.26
C HIS A 175 1.32 0.88 -12.90
N GLY A 176 1.30 1.72 -11.88
CA GLY A 176 0.61 1.43 -10.61
C GLY A 176 -0.89 1.19 -10.83
N TYR A 177 -1.56 2.05 -11.62
CA TYR A 177 -2.97 1.88 -11.96
C TYR A 177 -3.24 0.62 -12.80
N ASP A 178 -2.36 0.25 -13.73
CA ASP A 178 -2.48 -0.99 -14.50
C ASP A 178 -2.48 -2.21 -13.57
N ILE A 179 -1.56 -2.28 -12.60
CA ILE A 179 -1.58 -3.37 -11.60
C ILE A 179 -2.87 -3.34 -10.78
N LEU A 180 -3.30 -2.17 -10.29
CA LEU A 180 -4.54 -2.07 -9.51
C LEU A 180 -5.75 -2.57 -10.32
N LYS A 181 -5.79 -2.24 -11.62
CA LYS A 181 -6.84 -2.71 -12.54
C LYS A 181 -6.83 -4.23 -12.66
N ARG A 182 -5.67 -4.86 -12.83
CA ARG A 182 -5.55 -6.33 -12.88
C ARG A 182 -6.01 -6.99 -11.58
N ILE A 183 -5.66 -6.42 -10.42
CA ILE A 183 -6.16 -6.88 -9.11
C ILE A 183 -7.69 -6.75 -9.06
N LYS A 184 -8.25 -5.61 -9.48
CA LYS A 184 -9.71 -5.40 -9.56
C LYS A 184 -10.40 -6.47 -10.43
N GLU A 185 -9.84 -6.73 -11.62
CA GLU A 185 -10.41 -7.66 -12.60
C GLU A 185 -10.42 -9.11 -12.09
N LYS A 186 -9.34 -9.56 -11.44
CA LYS A 186 -9.27 -10.89 -10.79
C LYS A 186 -10.39 -11.11 -9.76
N TYR A 187 -10.88 -10.04 -9.15
CA TYR A 187 -11.84 -10.06 -8.05
C TYR A 187 -13.20 -9.43 -8.43
N ASN A 188 -13.52 -9.29 -9.73
CA ASN A 188 -14.69 -8.54 -10.19
C ASN A 188 -16.04 -9.31 -10.18
N SER A 189 -16.20 -10.36 -9.37
CA SER A 189 -17.51 -11.02 -9.21
C SER A 189 -18.44 -10.23 -8.27
N LYS A 190 -19.77 -10.34 -8.45
CA LYS A 190 -20.77 -9.58 -7.66
C LYS A 190 -20.66 -9.82 -6.14
N GLU A 191 -20.25 -11.01 -5.71
CA GLU A 191 -20.04 -11.32 -4.28
C GLU A 191 -18.78 -10.65 -3.71
N ILE A 192 -17.75 -10.48 -4.54
CA ILE A 192 -16.47 -9.94 -4.12
C ILE A 192 -16.55 -8.40 -3.99
N LYS A 193 -17.40 -7.72 -4.75
CA LYS A 193 -17.59 -6.24 -4.61
C LYS A 193 -18.00 -5.77 -3.21
N LYS A 194 -18.66 -6.59 -2.39
CA LYS A 194 -19.01 -6.25 -0.99
C LYS A 194 -17.83 -6.37 -0.02
N ARG A 195 -16.78 -7.11 -0.39
CA ARG A 195 -15.59 -7.40 0.43
C ARG A 195 -14.39 -6.51 0.06
N TRP A 196 -14.46 -5.70 -0.99
CA TRP A 196 -13.28 -5.04 -1.57
C TRP A 196 -13.54 -3.57 -1.83
N LEU A 197 -12.64 -2.70 -1.36
CA LEU A 197 -12.69 -1.28 -1.62
C LEU A 197 -11.38 -0.83 -2.28
N LEU A 198 -11.32 -0.91 -3.61
CA LEU A 198 -10.15 -0.52 -4.38
C LEU A 198 -10.33 0.91 -4.91
N ILE A 199 -9.82 1.90 -4.17
CA ILE A 199 -10.06 3.33 -4.45
C ILE A 199 -8.96 3.86 -5.38
N SER A 200 -9.32 4.39 -6.55
CA SER A 200 -8.37 5.03 -7.47
C SER A 200 -8.31 6.57 -7.32
N ASN A 201 -8.73 7.10 -6.16
CA ASN A 201 -8.58 8.49 -5.70
C ASN A 201 -9.42 8.68 -4.43
N PRO A 202 -8.84 8.83 -3.23
CA PRO A 202 -9.56 9.45 -2.13
C PRO A 202 -9.69 10.94 -2.46
N LYS A 203 -10.80 11.34 -3.10
CA LYS A 203 -11.17 12.76 -3.20
C LYS A 203 -11.43 13.34 -1.81
#